data_AF-A0A9P5T8S4-F1
#
_entry.id   AF-A0A9P5T8S4-F1
#
_cell.length_a   1.000
_cell.length_b   1.000
_cell.length_c   1.000
_cell.angle_alpha   90.00
_cell.angle_beta   90.00
_cell.angle_gamma   90.00
#
_symmetry.space_group_name_H-M   'P 1'
#
loop_
_entity.id
_entity.type
_entity.pdbx_description
1 polymer ?
#
loop_
_entity_poly.entity_id
_entity_poly.type
_entity_poly.pdbx_seq_one_letter_code
_entity_poly.pdbx_strand_id
1 'polypeptide(L)'
;MAAPSSAENIDYADIEKHEFAQHILREHGTYFPKLEEMSGFVESVPNMKQRINQLQTQHTAELEKLYARQAAQYVDDAIDRYAAQNDEADSGYSDDINEFYGRPGHGKSSLEARFDREKTSVRLAHVETIAPLRYKLVVKQREEESRKRREVHFPQSATEFNAIQDKELQHRIARFLTSDAIVQDKMLNEYHWGWRQVMGLKEEYLKDSAFKEDIQRRVAVVRDPRRKPTFP
;
A
#
# COMPACT_ATOMS: atom_id res chain seq x y z
N MET A 1 -22.73 47.46 -40.57
CA MET A 1 -21.41 46.83 -40.78
C MET A 1 -20.97 46.26 -39.45
N ALA A 2 -21.10 44.94 -39.28
CA ALA A 2 -20.72 44.23 -38.05
C ALA A 2 -19.27 43.76 -38.18
N ALA A 3 -18.45 44.08 -37.17
CA ALA A 3 -17.08 43.61 -37.07
C ALA A 3 -17.06 42.09 -36.80
N PRO A 4 -16.17 41.30 -37.43
CA PRO A 4 -16.05 39.89 -37.13
C PRO A 4 -15.42 39.68 -35.75
N SER A 5 -16.21 39.08 -34.87
CA SER A 5 -15.89 37.90 -34.04
C SER A 5 -14.48 37.80 -33.46
N SER A 6 -14.41 38.01 -32.15
CA SER A 6 -13.45 37.46 -31.18
C SER A 6 -12.60 36.30 -31.71
N ALA A 7 -11.33 36.59 -32.02
CA ALA A 7 -10.31 35.57 -32.12
C ALA A 7 -10.24 34.82 -30.77
N GLU A 8 -10.33 33.50 -30.86
CA GLU A 8 -10.19 32.57 -29.75
C GLU A 8 -8.83 32.82 -29.07
N ASN A 9 -8.85 33.37 -27.86
CA ASN A 9 -7.70 33.34 -26.96
C ASN A 9 -7.51 31.88 -26.56
N ILE A 10 -6.75 31.14 -27.37
CA ILE A 10 -6.33 29.79 -27.00
C ILE A 10 -5.42 29.95 -25.79
N ASP A 11 -5.89 29.51 -24.63
CA ASP A 11 -5.09 29.52 -23.41
C ASP A 11 -3.92 28.53 -23.59
N TYR A 12 -2.73 29.07 -23.82
CA TYR A 12 -1.50 28.29 -23.98
C TYR A 12 -1.30 27.31 -22.82
N ALA A 13 -1.76 27.64 -21.60
CA ALA A 13 -1.69 26.74 -20.47
C ALA A 13 -2.57 25.48 -20.63
N ASP A 14 -3.66 25.56 -21.38
CA ASP A 14 -4.55 24.43 -21.66
C ASP A 14 -4.02 23.54 -22.78
N ILE A 15 -3.33 24.11 -23.78
CA ILE A 15 -2.58 23.32 -24.76
C ILE A 15 -1.49 22.50 -24.05
N GLU A 16 -0.72 23.13 -23.17
CA GLU A 16 0.37 22.44 -22.45
C GLU A 16 -0.14 21.30 -21.57
N LYS A 17 -1.25 21.51 -20.83
CA LYS A 17 -1.90 20.45 -20.06
C LYS A 17 -2.36 19.31 -20.97
N HIS A 18 -2.93 19.65 -22.13
CA HIS A 18 -3.40 18.66 -23.09
C HIS A 18 -2.25 17.83 -23.67
N GLU A 19 -1.14 18.46 -24.06
CA GLU A 19 0.05 17.76 -24.54
C GLU A 19 0.67 16.85 -23.46
N PHE A 20 0.72 17.34 -22.22
CA PHE A 20 1.18 16.53 -21.10
C PHE A 20 0.26 15.32 -20.88
N ALA A 21 -1.06 15.53 -20.85
CA ALA A 21 -2.03 14.45 -20.72
C ALA A 21 -1.95 13.43 -21.86
N GLN A 22 -1.78 13.88 -23.12
CA GLN A 22 -1.59 12.99 -24.26
C GLN A 22 -0.32 12.17 -24.13
N HIS A 23 0.79 12.78 -23.70
CA HIS A 23 2.02 12.05 -23.45
C HIS A 23 1.83 11.00 -22.35
N ILE A 24 1.15 11.37 -21.25
CA ILE A 24 0.84 10.43 -20.18
C ILE A 24 -0.04 9.28 -20.70
N LEU A 25 -1.02 9.54 -21.55
CA LEU A 25 -1.86 8.50 -22.15
C LEU A 25 -1.11 7.63 -23.17
N ARG A 26 -0.13 8.17 -23.90
CA ARG A 26 0.68 7.38 -24.85
C ARG A 26 1.68 6.48 -24.13
N GLU A 27 2.32 7.00 -23.07
CA GLU A 27 3.35 6.29 -22.32
C GLU A 27 2.80 5.40 -21.20
N HIS A 28 1.69 5.81 -20.59
CA HIS A 28 1.08 5.20 -19.41
C HIS A 28 -0.40 4.87 -19.60
N GLY A 29 -0.94 5.01 -20.82
CA GLY A 29 -2.30 4.57 -21.16
C GLY A 29 -2.47 3.12 -20.75
N THR A 30 -3.10 2.93 -19.60
CA THR A 30 -3.11 1.65 -18.93
C THR A 30 -4.12 0.77 -19.63
N TYR A 31 -3.59 -0.32 -20.18
CA TYR A 31 -4.33 -1.53 -20.50
C TYR A 31 -5.24 -1.86 -19.31
N PHE A 32 -6.55 -1.91 -19.52
CA PHE A 32 -7.48 -2.39 -18.50
C PHE A 32 -7.02 -3.80 -18.10
N PRO A 33 -6.68 -4.04 -16.82
CA PRO A 33 -6.26 -5.36 -16.37
C PRO A 33 -7.37 -6.36 -16.69
N LYS A 34 -7.02 -7.50 -17.28
CA LYS A 34 -8.03 -8.54 -17.54
C LYS A 34 -8.55 -9.05 -16.20
N LEU A 35 -9.83 -9.44 -16.17
CA LEU A 35 -10.51 -9.95 -14.97
C LEU A 35 -9.72 -11.06 -14.24
N GLU A 36 -8.97 -11.87 -14.99
CA GLU A 36 -8.09 -12.91 -14.48
C GLU A 36 -6.97 -12.35 -13.57
N GLU A 37 -6.38 -11.21 -13.94
CA GLU A 37 -5.35 -10.52 -13.15
C GLU A 37 -5.92 -9.87 -11.89
N MET A 38 -7.19 -9.47 -11.93
CA MET A 38 -7.91 -8.93 -10.76
C MET A 38 -8.31 -10.05 -9.78
N SER A 39 -8.58 -11.25 -10.27
CA SER A 39 -9.02 -12.39 -9.45
C SER A 39 -7.90 -13.06 -8.64
N GLY A 40 -6.64 -12.84 -9.00
CA GLY A 40 -5.46 -13.43 -8.34
C GLY A 40 -4.97 -12.69 -7.09
N PHE A 41 -5.46 -11.47 -6.84
CA PHE A 41 -5.03 -10.67 -5.69
C PHE A 41 -5.85 -11.00 -4.44
N VAL A 42 -5.54 -12.14 -3.82
CA VAL A 42 -5.90 -12.32 -2.41
C VAL A 42 -5.11 -11.28 -1.61
N GLU A 43 -5.80 -10.38 -0.90
CA GLU A 43 -5.20 -9.33 -0.07
C GLU A 43 -4.40 -9.96 1.09
N SER A 44 -3.15 -10.31 0.82
CA SER A 44 -2.20 -10.90 1.75
C SER A 44 -1.01 -9.95 1.93
N VAL A 45 -0.39 -9.95 3.12
CA VAL A 45 0.78 -9.11 3.44
C VAL A 45 1.90 -9.22 2.40
N PRO A 46 2.37 -10.42 1.99
CA PRO A 46 3.36 -10.56 0.91
C PRO A 46 2.90 -9.97 -0.42
N ASN A 47 1.64 -10.20 -0.82
CA ASN A 47 1.10 -9.69 -2.08
C ASN A 47 1.03 -8.16 -2.09
N MET A 48 0.65 -7.54 -0.96
CA MET A 48 0.65 -6.09 -0.79
C MET A 48 2.08 -5.51 -0.84
N LYS A 49 3.06 -6.16 -0.22
CA LYS A 49 4.48 -5.75 -0.33
C LYS A 49 4.96 -5.80 -1.77
N GLN A 50 4.68 -6.90 -2.46
CA GLN A 50 5.04 -7.06 -3.86
C GLN A 50 4.40 -5.98 -4.73
N ARG A 51 3.12 -5.67 -4.52
CA ARG A 51 2.42 -4.61 -5.26
C ARG A 51 3.00 -3.22 -4.99
N ILE A 52 3.34 -2.90 -3.74
CA ILE A 52 4.00 -1.64 -3.40
C ILE A 52 5.34 -1.54 -4.11
N ASN A 53 6.16 -2.60 -4.10
CA ASN A 53 7.45 -2.60 -4.79
C ASN A 53 7.28 -2.42 -6.31
N GLN A 54 6.31 -3.11 -6.92
CA GLN A 54 5.99 -2.94 -8.34
C GLN A 54 5.62 -1.49 -8.65
N LEU A 55 4.73 -0.88 -7.86
CA LEU A 55 4.33 0.52 -8.05
C LEU A 55 5.51 1.49 -7.86
N GLN A 56 6.44 1.19 -6.96
CA GLN A 56 7.67 1.98 -6.78
C GLN A 56 8.59 1.87 -7.99
N THR A 57 8.83 0.66 -8.49
CA THR A 57 9.65 0.44 -9.69
C THR A 57 9.02 1.08 -10.93
N GLN A 58 7.70 0.98 -11.05
CA GLN A 58 6.96 1.69 -12.10
C GLN A 58 7.23 3.18 -11.98
N HIS A 59 6.94 3.79 -10.84
CA HIS A 59 7.14 5.23 -10.62
C HIS A 59 8.55 5.73 -10.91
N THR A 60 9.60 4.96 -10.55
CA THR A 60 10.98 5.34 -10.90
C THR A 60 11.18 5.37 -12.42
N ALA A 61 10.66 4.37 -13.15
CA ALA A 61 10.73 4.35 -14.60
C ALA A 61 9.91 5.49 -15.24
N GLU A 62 8.76 5.85 -14.66
CA GLU A 62 7.97 7.00 -15.12
C GLU A 62 8.71 8.33 -14.94
N LEU A 63 9.39 8.51 -13.80
CA LEU A 63 10.19 9.70 -13.56
C LEU A 63 11.40 9.78 -14.51
N GLU A 64 12.06 8.66 -14.80
CA GLU A 64 13.16 8.62 -15.78
C GLU A 64 12.69 9.07 -17.17
N LYS A 65 11.55 8.56 -17.63
CA LYS A 65 10.95 8.99 -18.91
C LYS A 65 10.59 10.47 -18.91
N LEU A 66 9.98 10.95 -17.82
CA LEU A 66 9.64 12.37 -17.68
C LEU A 66 10.90 13.23 -17.76
N TYR A 67 11.97 12.88 -17.04
CA TYR A 67 13.21 13.63 -17.08
C TYR A 67 13.88 13.59 -18.45
N ALA A 68 13.84 12.46 -19.16
CA ALA A 68 14.36 12.39 -20.52
C ALA A 68 13.62 13.34 -21.47
N ARG A 69 12.28 13.42 -21.35
CA ARG A 69 11.46 14.37 -22.12
C ARG A 69 11.79 15.82 -21.75
N GLN A 70 11.87 16.13 -20.46
CA GLN A 70 12.17 17.48 -19.98
C GLN A 70 13.57 17.94 -20.43
N ALA A 71 14.55 17.03 -20.43
CA ALA A 71 15.89 17.30 -20.94
C ALA A 71 15.88 17.61 -22.44
N ALA A 72 15.10 16.88 -23.25
CA ALA A 72 14.95 17.18 -24.67
C ALA A 72 14.32 18.56 -24.90
N GLN A 73 13.21 18.86 -24.20
CA GLN A 73 12.54 20.16 -24.30
C GLN A 73 13.43 21.32 -23.86
N TYR A 74 14.28 21.11 -22.85
CA TYR A 74 15.24 22.11 -22.40
C TYR A 74 16.30 22.40 -23.46
N VAL A 75 16.80 21.37 -24.16
CA VAL A 75 17.78 21.54 -25.23
C VAL A 75 17.16 22.29 -26.40
N ASP A 76 15.93 21.93 -26.80
CA ASP A 76 15.21 22.62 -27.88
C ASP A 76 14.98 24.11 -27.54
N ASP A 77 14.48 24.40 -26.33
CA ASP A 77 14.28 25.78 -25.86
C ASP A 77 15.60 26.56 -25.75
N ALA A 78 16.70 25.90 -25.36
CA ALA A 78 18.02 26.52 -25.37
C ALA A 78 18.47 26.88 -26.80
N ILE A 79 18.28 25.98 -27.77
CA ILE A 79 18.60 26.21 -29.19
C ILE A 79 17.78 27.40 -29.72
N ASP A 80 16.48 27.45 -29.43
CA ASP A 80 15.60 28.53 -29.88
C ASP A 80 16.03 29.89 -29.31
N ARG A 81 16.41 29.93 -28.02
CA ARG A 81 16.98 31.15 -27.40
C ARG A 81 18.28 31.60 -28.06
N TYR A 82 19.18 30.65 -28.37
CA TYR A 82 20.43 30.96 -29.06
C TYR A 82 20.20 31.46 -30.50
N ALA A 83 19.25 30.87 -31.22
CA ALA A 83 18.91 31.28 -32.59
C ALA A 83 18.31 32.70 -32.60
N ALA A 84 17.37 33.00 -31.69
CA ALA A 84 16.77 34.32 -31.57
C ALA A 84 17.82 35.42 -31.26
N GLN A 85 18.80 35.11 -30.41
CA GLN A 85 19.87 36.05 -30.09
C GLN A 85 20.78 36.37 -31.29
N ASN A 86 21.01 35.40 -32.18
CA ASN A 86 21.82 35.62 -33.39
C ASN A 86 21.07 36.44 -34.45
N ASP A 87 19.76 36.23 -34.60
CA ASP A 87 18.92 37.03 -35.51
C ASP A 87 18.84 38.50 -35.07
N GLU A 88 18.85 38.77 -33.76
CA GLU A 88 18.84 40.12 -33.22
C GLU A 88 20.18 40.85 -33.42
N ALA A 89 21.30 40.12 -33.41
CA ALA A 89 22.65 40.66 -33.62
C ALA A 89 22.89 41.16 -35.07
N ASP A 90 22.14 40.66 -36.06
CA ASP A 90 22.21 41.10 -37.46
C ASP A 90 21.41 42.40 -37.71
N SER A 91 20.62 42.86 -36.72
CA SER A 91 19.78 44.06 -36.84
C SER A 91 20.50 45.40 -36.57
N GLY A 92 21.80 45.38 -36.23
CA GLY A 92 22.66 46.57 -36.19
C GLY A 92 22.40 47.58 -35.05
N TYR A 93 21.51 47.30 -34.10
CA TYR A 93 21.28 48.16 -32.93
C TYR A 93 22.01 47.61 -31.70
N SER A 94 23.29 47.95 -31.56
CA SER A 94 24.04 47.73 -30.33
C SER A 94 24.14 49.02 -29.53
N ASP A 95 23.39 49.15 -28.43
CA ASP A 95 23.88 49.98 -27.31
C ASP A 95 23.36 49.62 -25.91
N ASP A 96 22.36 48.76 -25.71
CA ASP A 96 21.80 48.50 -24.35
C ASP A 96 21.78 47.00 -23.93
N ILE A 97 22.75 46.21 -24.37
CA ILE A 97 22.84 44.78 -24.02
C ILE A 97 23.12 44.58 -22.51
N ASN A 98 23.77 45.53 -21.84
CA ASN A 98 24.11 45.42 -20.42
C ASN A 98 22.92 45.65 -19.45
N GLU A 99 21.81 46.26 -19.90
CA GLU A 99 20.66 46.51 -19.02
C GLU A 99 19.73 45.29 -18.93
N PHE A 100 19.72 44.42 -19.95
CA PHE A 100 18.85 43.24 -19.99
C PHE A 100 19.36 42.09 -19.11
N TYR A 101 20.68 41.84 -19.08
CA TYR A 101 21.27 40.77 -18.26
C TYR A 101 21.51 41.16 -16.79
N GLY A 102 21.34 42.44 -16.44
CA GLY A 102 21.60 42.96 -15.10
C GLY A 102 20.43 42.86 -14.11
N ARG A 103 19.24 42.39 -14.52
CA ARG A 103 18.06 42.34 -13.63
C ARG A 103 18.15 41.14 -12.67
N PRO A 104 18.40 41.36 -11.36
CA PRO A 104 18.36 40.30 -10.36
C PRO A 104 16.89 40.03 -10.05
N GLY A 105 16.25 39.20 -10.88
CA GLY A 105 14.82 38.96 -10.79
C GLY A 105 14.20 38.19 -11.95
N HIS A 106 14.99 37.55 -12.81
CA HIS A 106 14.44 36.53 -13.70
C HIS A 106 13.91 35.38 -12.85
N GLY A 107 12.61 35.46 -12.52
CA GLY A 107 11.85 34.32 -12.03
C GLY A 107 12.07 33.13 -12.98
N LYS A 108 11.97 31.93 -12.42
CA LYS A 108 12.05 30.66 -13.15
C LYS A 108 11.48 30.82 -14.55
N SER A 109 12.22 30.40 -15.56
CA SER A 109 11.70 30.39 -16.93
C SER A 109 10.35 29.66 -16.95
N SER A 110 9.42 30.09 -17.82
CA SER A 110 8.08 29.47 -17.93
C SER A 110 8.19 27.94 -18.02
N LEU A 111 9.24 27.46 -18.70
CA LEU A 111 9.61 26.06 -18.85
C LEU A 111 9.97 25.36 -17.52
N GLU A 112 10.82 25.97 -16.68
CA GLU A 112 11.18 25.40 -15.37
C GLU A 112 9.97 25.28 -14.44
N ALA A 113 9.10 26.31 -14.43
CA ALA A 113 7.87 26.28 -13.63
C ALA A 113 6.92 25.16 -14.09
N ARG A 114 6.87 24.90 -15.40
CA ARG A 114 6.15 23.77 -15.99
C ARG A 114 6.74 22.43 -15.57
N PHE A 115 8.06 22.26 -15.65
CA PHE A 115 8.72 21.01 -15.24
C PHE A 115 8.48 20.66 -13.78
N ASP A 116 8.53 21.66 -12.90
CA ASP A 116 8.19 21.49 -11.48
C ASP A 116 6.74 21.03 -11.29
N ARG A 117 5.79 21.61 -12.05
CA ARG A 117 4.37 21.22 -12.01
C ARG A 117 4.17 19.78 -12.47
N GLU A 118 4.75 19.39 -13.61
CA GLU A 118 4.64 18.01 -14.13
C GLU A 118 5.21 16.99 -13.12
N LYS A 119 6.39 17.29 -12.57
CA LYS A 119 7.05 16.45 -11.56
C LYS A 119 6.21 16.32 -10.29
N THR A 120 5.65 17.42 -9.79
CA THR A 120 4.77 17.38 -8.61
C THR A 120 3.50 16.58 -8.87
N SER A 121 2.91 16.71 -10.07
CA SER A 121 1.74 15.92 -10.48
C SER A 121 2.02 14.41 -10.47
N VAL A 122 3.13 13.97 -11.07
CA VAL A 122 3.49 12.53 -11.11
C VAL A 122 3.78 11.99 -9.71
N ARG A 123 4.46 12.78 -8.86
CA ARG A 123 4.71 12.41 -7.46
C ARG A 123 3.44 12.31 -6.64
N LEU A 124 2.50 13.24 -6.81
CA LEU A 124 1.24 13.24 -6.10
C LEU A 124 0.42 11.99 -6.44
N ALA A 125 0.27 11.70 -7.74
CA ALA A 125 -0.42 10.50 -8.21
C ALA A 125 0.20 9.20 -7.64
N HIS A 126 1.52 9.14 -7.55
CA HIS A 126 2.21 8.01 -6.92
C HIS A 126 1.91 7.88 -5.42
N VAL A 127 1.90 9.00 -4.69
CA VAL A 127 1.57 8.98 -3.26
C VAL A 127 0.13 8.54 -3.05
N GLU A 128 -0.81 9.05 -3.84
CA GLU A 128 -2.23 8.70 -3.76
C GLU A 128 -2.48 7.20 -4.00
N THR A 129 -1.71 6.58 -4.90
CA THR A 129 -1.83 5.14 -5.18
C THR A 129 -1.19 4.26 -4.11
N ILE A 130 -0.04 4.65 -3.54
CA ILE A 130 0.68 3.82 -2.56
C ILE A 130 0.21 4.03 -1.12
N ALA A 131 -0.21 5.24 -0.74
CA ALA A 131 -0.63 5.55 0.63
C ALA A 131 -1.68 4.58 1.21
N PRO A 132 -2.80 4.26 0.51
CA PRO A 132 -3.79 3.32 1.04
C PRO A 132 -3.24 1.91 1.19
N LEU A 133 -2.36 1.46 0.29
CA LEU A 133 -1.74 0.14 0.36
C LEU A 133 -0.80 0.02 1.55
N ARG A 134 0.01 1.05 1.81
CA ARG A 134 0.89 1.10 2.99
C ARG A 134 0.10 1.07 4.28
N TYR A 135 -0.99 1.85 4.35
CA TYR A 135 -1.87 1.85 5.51
C TYR A 135 -2.47 0.46 5.76
N LYS A 136 -3.07 -0.16 4.74
CA LYS A 136 -3.63 -1.52 4.83
C LYS A 136 -2.60 -2.54 5.29
N LEU A 137 -1.38 -2.46 4.77
CA LEU A 137 -0.28 -3.35 5.13
C LEU A 137 0.08 -3.26 6.62
N VAL A 138 0.17 -2.04 7.18
CA VAL A 138 0.45 -1.83 8.60
C VAL A 138 -0.68 -2.38 9.47
N VAL A 139 -1.94 -2.12 9.09
CA VAL A 139 -3.11 -2.64 9.81
C VAL A 139 -3.11 -4.17 9.81
N LYS A 140 -2.87 -4.80 8.65
CA LYS A 140 -2.85 -6.26 8.51
C LYS A 140 -1.69 -6.90 9.26
N GLN A 141 -0.50 -6.31 9.24
CA GLN A 141 0.62 -6.79 10.05
C GLN A 141 0.31 -6.71 11.54
N ARG A 142 -0.28 -5.60 12.00
CA ARG A 142 -0.68 -5.46 13.40
C ARG A 142 -1.76 -6.46 13.81
N GLU A 143 -2.70 -6.73 12.91
CA GLU A 143 -3.74 -7.75 13.10
C GLU A 143 -3.12 -9.16 13.22
N GLU A 144 -2.22 -9.54 12.31
CA GLU A 144 -1.50 -10.80 12.35
C GLU A 144 -0.63 -10.95 13.59
N GLU A 145 0.10 -9.91 14.00
CA GLU A 145 0.89 -9.92 15.22
C GLU A 145 0.01 -10.05 16.47
N SER A 146 -1.11 -9.33 16.51
CA SER A 146 -2.07 -9.43 17.61
C SER A 146 -2.72 -10.82 17.66
N ARG A 147 -2.96 -11.43 16.51
CA ARG A 147 -3.41 -12.83 16.40
C ARG A 147 -2.34 -13.78 16.94
N LYS A 148 -1.09 -13.67 16.48
CA LYS A 148 0.03 -14.51 16.96
C LYS A 148 0.24 -14.36 18.47
N ARG A 149 0.16 -13.13 19.01
CA ARG A 149 0.25 -12.89 20.46
C ARG A 149 -0.88 -13.58 21.24
N ARG A 150 -2.10 -13.53 20.71
CA ARG A 150 -3.26 -14.23 21.32
C ARG A 150 -3.13 -15.75 21.22
N GLU A 151 -2.58 -16.28 20.13
CA GLU A 151 -2.38 -17.72 19.93
C GLU A 151 -1.34 -18.32 20.90
N VAL A 152 -0.34 -17.53 21.31
CA VAL A 152 0.68 -17.95 22.28
C VAL A 152 0.21 -17.77 23.74
N HIS A 153 -0.84 -16.98 23.98
CA HIS A 153 -1.31 -16.71 25.34
C HIS A 153 -2.20 -17.84 25.87
N PHE A 154 -1.71 -18.54 26.88
CA PHE A 154 -2.47 -19.55 27.61
C PHE A 154 -3.05 -18.94 28.90
N PRO A 155 -4.37 -19.02 29.14
CA PRO A 155 -4.99 -18.42 30.32
C PRO A 155 -4.51 -19.12 31.60
N GLN A 156 -4.26 -18.33 32.64
CA GLN A 156 -3.76 -18.82 33.92
C GLN A 156 -4.88 -19.26 34.87
N SER A 157 -6.12 -18.81 34.63
CA SER A 157 -7.29 -19.14 35.46
C SER A 157 -8.55 -19.45 34.66
N ALA A 158 -9.52 -20.11 35.29
CA ALA A 158 -10.83 -20.43 34.69
C ALA A 158 -11.64 -19.17 34.37
N THR A 159 -11.49 -18.10 35.17
CA THR A 159 -12.14 -16.80 34.88
C THR A 159 -11.57 -16.15 33.62
N GLU A 160 -10.25 -16.21 33.45
CA GLU A 160 -9.56 -15.71 32.27
C GLU A 160 -9.94 -16.53 31.03
N PHE A 161 -10.01 -17.86 31.16
CA PHE A 161 -10.47 -18.75 30.09
C PHE A 161 -11.88 -18.38 29.59
N ASN A 162 -12.81 -18.13 30.51
CA ASN A 162 -14.18 -17.75 30.17
C ASN A 162 -14.28 -16.34 29.57
N ALA A 163 -13.36 -15.43 29.91
CA ALA A 163 -13.29 -14.08 29.36
C ALA A 163 -12.74 -14.04 27.91
N ILE A 164 -12.15 -15.12 27.41
CA ILE A 164 -11.64 -15.19 26.03
C ILE A 164 -12.80 -15.05 25.02
N GLN A 165 -12.70 -14.08 24.11
CA GLN A 165 -13.69 -13.88 23.04
C GLN A 165 -13.49 -14.85 21.86
N ASP A 166 -12.27 -15.34 21.67
CA ASP A 166 -11.92 -16.27 20.59
C ASP A 166 -12.35 -17.71 20.93
N LYS A 167 -13.42 -18.15 20.27
CA LYS A 167 -13.99 -19.49 20.44
C LYS A 167 -13.04 -20.59 19.97
N GLU A 168 -12.20 -20.32 18.98
CA GLU A 168 -11.25 -21.31 18.47
C GLU A 168 -10.14 -21.54 19.49
N LEU A 169 -9.59 -20.47 20.06
CA LEU A 169 -8.61 -20.54 21.15
C LEU A 169 -9.18 -21.26 22.38
N GLN A 170 -10.41 -20.91 22.80
CA GLN A 170 -11.09 -21.61 23.89
C GLN A 170 -11.23 -23.10 23.60
N HIS A 171 -11.59 -23.48 22.37
CA HIS A 171 -11.73 -24.88 21.99
C HIS A 171 -10.39 -25.62 21.97
N ARG A 172 -9.32 -24.99 21.46
CA ARG A 172 -7.96 -25.58 21.49
C ARG A 172 -7.49 -25.83 22.92
N ILE A 173 -7.71 -24.88 23.82
CA ILE A 173 -7.37 -25.03 25.25
C ILE A 173 -8.23 -26.10 25.91
N ALA A 174 -9.54 -26.15 25.63
CA ALA A 174 -10.43 -27.18 26.15
C ALA A 174 -10.03 -28.59 25.66
N ARG A 175 -9.62 -28.70 24.39
CA ARG A 175 -9.06 -29.93 23.82
C ARG A 175 -7.75 -30.31 24.50
N PHE A 176 -6.88 -29.35 24.77
CA PHE A 176 -5.64 -29.60 25.51
C PHE A 176 -5.91 -30.19 26.89
N LEU A 177 -6.83 -29.58 27.67
CA LEU A 177 -7.17 -30.04 29.03
C LEU A 177 -7.80 -31.44 29.05
N THR A 178 -8.49 -31.83 27.98
CA THR A 178 -9.17 -33.14 27.86
C THR A 178 -8.33 -34.22 27.18
N SER A 179 -7.17 -33.86 26.61
CA SER A 179 -6.30 -34.79 25.88
C SER A 179 -5.33 -35.55 26.78
N ASP A 180 -4.82 -36.67 26.30
CA ASP A 180 -3.80 -37.49 26.97
C ASP A 180 -2.43 -36.79 27.01
N ALA A 181 -1.56 -37.20 27.94
CA ALA A 181 -0.25 -36.58 28.16
C ALA A 181 0.63 -36.49 26.90
N ILE A 182 0.58 -37.48 26.01
CA ILE A 182 1.34 -37.51 24.75
C ILE A 182 0.83 -36.42 23.79
N VAL A 183 -0.49 -36.25 23.70
CA VAL A 183 -1.11 -35.24 22.83
C VAL A 183 -0.92 -33.84 23.42
N GLN A 184 -0.97 -33.71 24.75
CA GLN A 184 -0.64 -32.47 25.44
C GLN A 184 0.77 -32.00 25.08
N ASP A 185 1.79 -32.87 25.17
CA ASP A 185 3.17 -32.50 24.83
C ASP A 185 3.34 -32.06 23.37
N LYS A 186 2.66 -32.74 22.44
CA LYS A 186 2.61 -32.32 21.03
C LYS A 186 1.97 -30.94 20.87
N MET A 187 0.87 -30.67 21.57
CA MET A 187 0.18 -29.38 21.52
C MET A 187 1.00 -28.25 22.15
N LEU A 188 1.78 -28.52 23.20
CA LEU A 188 2.71 -27.53 23.77
C LEU A 188 3.73 -27.07 22.72
N ASN A 189 4.27 -28.01 21.95
CA ASN A 189 5.21 -27.72 20.87
C ASN A 189 4.54 -27.01 19.68
N GLU A 190 3.35 -27.46 19.29
CA GLU A 190 2.58 -26.92 18.15
C GLU A 190 2.13 -25.48 18.36
N TYR A 191 1.64 -25.15 19.56
CA TYR A 191 1.14 -23.82 19.91
C TYR A 191 2.15 -22.96 20.68
N HIS A 192 3.37 -23.47 20.88
CA HIS A 192 4.46 -22.82 21.61
C HIS A 192 4.07 -22.40 23.04
N TRP A 193 3.24 -23.19 23.71
CA TRP A 193 2.86 -22.95 25.09
C TRP A 193 3.94 -23.48 26.04
N GLY A 194 4.36 -22.65 26.99
CA GLY A 194 5.31 -23.06 28.01
C GLY A 194 4.64 -23.94 29.06
N TRP A 195 5.26 -25.06 29.44
CA TRP A 195 4.75 -25.95 30.50
C TRP A 195 4.31 -25.18 31.76
N ARG A 196 5.12 -24.21 32.20
CA ARG A 196 4.83 -23.36 33.37
C ARG A 196 3.55 -22.53 33.24
N GLN A 197 3.21 -22.08 32.02
CA GLN A 197 2.01 -21.26 31.77
C GLN A 197 0.73 -22.10 31.91
N VAL A 198 0.81 -23.36 31.50
CA VAL A 198 -0.34 -24.26 31.39
C VAL A 198 -0.69 -24.92 32.72
N MET A 199 0.28 -25.04 33.63
CA MET A 199 0.10 -25.70 34.93
C MET A 199 -1.01 -25.09 35.78
N GLY A 200 -1.14 -23.76 35.82
CA GLY A 200 -2.15 -23.08 36.65
C GLY A 200 -3.57 -23.52 36.32
N LEU A 201 -3.94 -23.45 35.04
CA LEU A 201 -5.26 -23.88 34.58
C LEU A 201 -5.45 -25.40 34.66
N LYS A 202 -4.38 -26.17 34.44
CA LYS A 202 -4.44 -27.64 34.55
C LYS A 202 -4.75 -28.06 35.99
N GLU A 203 -4.16 -27.39 36.97
CA GLU A 203 -4.49 -27.61 38.38
C GLU A 203 -5.93 -27.20 38.71
N GLU A 204 -6.38 -26.05 38.20
CA GLU A 204 -7.75 -25.58 38.42
C GLU A 204 -8.78 -26.53 37.79
N TYR A 205 -8.51 -27.06 36.59
CA TYR A 205 -9.32 -28.10 35.95
C TYR A 205 -9.40 -29.41 36.75
N LEU A 206 -8.37 -29.75 37.52
CA LEU A 206 -8.39 -30.91 38.40
C LEU A 206 -9.11 -30.63 39.73
N LYS A 207 -9.08 -29.38 40.21
CA LYS A 207 -9.67 -28.96 41.50
C LYS A 207 -11.17 -28.65 41.38
N ASP A 208 -11.59 -27.95 40.33
CA ASP A 208 -12.98 -27.53 40.16
C ASP A 208 -13.76 -28.47 39.23
N SER A 209 -14.69 -29.23 39.83
CA SER A 209 -15.59 -30.14 39.13
C SER A 209 -16.57 -29.42 38.18
N ALA A 210 -17.02 -28.21 38.52
CA ALA A 210 -17.97 -27.46 37.69
C ALA A 210 -17.28 -26.94 36.41
N PHE A 211 -16.07 -26.41 36.56
CA PHE A 211 -15.24 -26.00 35.41
C PHE A 211 -14.90 -27.19 34.50
N LYS A 212 -14.59 -28.34 35.09
CA LYS A 212 -14.33 -29.57 34.35
C LYS A 212 -15.51 -30.02 33.50
N GLU A 213 -16.73 -29.99 34.04
CA GLU A 213 -17.95 -30.32 33.29
C GLU A 213 -18.22 -29.34 32.15
N ASP A 214 -18.00 -28.03 32.35
CA ASP A 214 -18.16 -27.03 31.29
C ASP A 214 -17.18 -27.26 30.12
N ILE A 215 -15.91 -27.50 30.43
CA ILE A 215 -14.88 -27.83 29.44
C ILE A 215 -15.26 -29.10 28.64
N GLN A 216 -15.69 -30.16 29.32
CA GLN A 216 -16.11 -31.40 28.65
C GLN A 216 -17.34 -31.20 27.75
N ARG A 217 -18.31 -30.39 28.18
CA ARG A 217 -19.47 -30.04 27.37
C ARG A 217 -19.07 -29.29 26.10
N ARG A 218 -18.15 -28.32 26.20
CA ARG A 218 -17.66 -27.54 25.05
C ARG A 218 -16.87 -28.38 24.05
N VAL A 219 -16.14 -29.40 24.50
CA VAL A 219 -15.46 -30.35 23.61
C VAL A 219 -16.46 -31.30 22.95
N ALA A 220 -17.48 -31.76 23.68
CA ALA A 220 -18.50 -32.67 23.16
C ALA A 220 -19.40 -32.05 22.08
N VAL A 221 -19.65 -30.74 22.11
CA VAL A 221 -20.47 -30.03 21.11
C VAL A 221 -19.78 -29.98 19.73
N VAL A 222 -18.45 -30.11 19.65
CA VAL A 222 -17.68 -30.09 18.40
C VAL A 222 -17.41 -31.52 17.88
N ARG A 223 -18.22 -32.51 18.29
CA ARG A 223 -18.12 -33.87 17.73
C ARG A 223 -18.51 -33.82 16.25
N ASP A 224 -17.54 -34.12 15.41
CA ASP A 224 -17.60 -34.11 13.95
C ASP A 224 -18.93 -34.69 13.40
N PRO A 225 -19.75 -33.89 12.69
CA PRO A 225 -21.04 -34.35 12.15
C PRO A 225 -20.88 -35.48 11.11
N ARG A 226 -19.65 -35.83 10.70
CA ARG A 226 -19.36 -36.94 9.78
C ARG A 226 -19.07 -38.26 10.49
N ARG A 227 -18.91 -38.29 11.82
CA ARG A 227 -18.73 -39.54 12.57
C ARG A 227 -20.09 -40.19 12.82
N LYS A 228 -20.41 -41.24 12.05
CA LYS A 228 -21.60 -42.06 12.26
C LYS A 228 -21.60 -42.63 13.69
N PRO A 229 -22.73 -42.56 14.42
CA PRO A 229 -22.85 -43.27 15.68
C PRO A 229 -22.78 -44.77 15.42
N THR A 230 -21.72 -45.42 15.88
CA THR A 230 -21.68 -46.87 16.04
C THR A 230 -22.58 -47.21 17.22
N PHE A 231 -23.82 -47.59 16.91
CA PHE A 231 -24.72 -48.20 17.90
C PHE A 231 -24.32 -49.67 18.10
N PRO A 232 -24.33 -50.18 19.34
CA PRO A 232 -24.30 -51.62 19.61
C PRO A 232 -25.60 -52.32 19.20
#